data_AF-A0A7I9WEF3-F1
#
_entry.id   AF-A0A7I9WEF3-F1
#
_cell.length_a   1.000
_cell.length_b   1.000
_cell.length_c   1.000
_cell.angle_alpha   90.00
_cell.angle_beta   90.00
_cell.angle_gamma   90.00
#
_symmetry.space_group_name_H-M   'P 1'
#
loop_
_entity.id
_entity.type
_entity.pdbx_description
1 polymer ?
#
loop_
_entity_poly.entity_id
_entity_poly.type
_entity_poly.pdbx_seq_one_letter_code
_entity_poly.pdbx_strand_id
1 'polypeptide(L)'
;MFVFWLAHSGKAIHRVYPTQGQEAFLEGHIEAFTAIGGIPTRHIRYDNLTSAVASVLHGTTDRRRTENQRWILFRSHFGFDAFYCQPGIAGAHERRSGRRSRAFPA
;
A
#
# COMPACT_ATOMS: atom_id res chain seq x y z
N MET A 1 -9.08 -4.54 8.90
CA MET A 1 -9.54 -4.81 7.53
C MET A 1 -8.48 -4.32 6.53
N PHE A 2 -8.06 -5.21 5.64
CA PHE A 2 -7.17 -4.97 4.51
C PHE A 2 -7.99 -4.94 3.22
N VAL A 3 -7.67 -4.00 2.33
CA VAL A 3 -8.34 -3.84 1.04
C VAL A 3 -7.31 -3.59 -0.05
N PHE A 4 -7.36 -4.44 -1.06
CA PHE A 4 -6.54 -4.37 -2.26
C PHE A 4 -7.42 -4.25 -3.49
N TRP A 5 -7.20 -3.22 -4.31
CA TRP A 5 -8.05 -2.92 -5.46
C TRP A 5 -7.22 -2.78 -6.73
N LEU A 6 -7.63 -3.44 -7.81
CA LEU A 6 -7.03 -3.28 -9.13
C LEU A 6 -7.74 -2.14 -9.87
N ALA A 7 -6.98 -1.12 -10.27
CA ALA A 7 -7.55 0.10 -10.83
C ALA A 7 -8.12 -0.04 -12.23
N HIS A 8 -7.52 -0.92 -13.04
CA HIS A 8 -7.94 -1.16 -14.41
C HIS A 8 -9.12 -2.13 -14.49
N SER A 9 -9.09 -3.22 -13.72
CA SER A 9 -10.13 -4.27 -13.79
C SER A 9 -11.24 -4.09 -12.74
N GLY A 10 -11.05 -3.21 -11.76
CA GLY A 10 -11.98 -2.99 -10.66
C GLY A 10 -12.04 -4.12 -9.63
N LYS A 11 -11.30 -5.23 -9.82
CA LYS A 11 -11.28 -6.37 -8.90
C LYS A 11 -10.77 -5.94 -7.53
N ALA A 12 -11.53 -6.26 -6.48
CA ALA A 12 -11.20 -5.92 -5.10
C ALA A 12 -11.06 -7.20 -4.27
N ILE A 13 -9.97 -7.29 -3.51
CA ILE A 13 -9.76 -8.32 -2.49
C ILE A 13 -9.89 -7.67 -1.12
N HIS A 14 -10.76 -8.22 -0.29
CA HIS A 14 -11.00 -7.77 1.08
C HIS A 14 -10.60 -8.88 2.04
N ARG A 15 -9.81 -8.54 3.07
CA ARG A 15 -9.43 -9.47 4.14
C ARG A 15 -9.65 -8.82 5.50
N VAL A 16 -10.22 -9.58 6.42
CA VAL A 16 -10.46 -9.13 7.79
C VAL A 16 -9.48 -9.86 8.69
N TYR A 17 -8.71 -9.08 9.44
CA TYR A 17 -7.74 -9.57 10.41
C TYR A 17 -8.15 -9.06 11.79
N PRO A 18 -7.90 -9.84 12.87
CA PRO A 18 -8.18 -9.41 14.23
C PRO A 18 -7.27 -8.25 14.67
N THR A 19 -6.08 -8.13 14.07
CA THR A 19 -5.13 -7.04 14.33
C THR A 19 -4.91 -6.17 13.10
N GLN A 20 -4.42 -4.95 13.32
CA GLN A 20 -4.03 -4.03 12.26
C GLN A 20 -2.50 -3.85 12.20
N GLY A 21 -1.77 -4.85 12.66
CA GLY A 21 -0.31 -4.86 12.69
C GLY A 21 0.32 -5.00 11.31
N GLN A 22 1.65 -4.91 11.27
CA GLN A 22 2.42 -5.08 10.03
C GLN A 22 2.25 -6.48 9.43
N GLU A 23 2.15 -7.52 10.26
CA GLU A 23 2.02 -8.91 9.80
C GLU A 23 0.72 -9.13 9.03
N ALA A 24 -0.41 -8.67 9.57
CA ALA A 24 -1.70 -8.68 8.88
C ALA A 24 -1.67 -7.87 7.56
N PHE A 25 -0.85 -6.82 7.48
CA PHE A 25 -0.68 -6.05 6.26
C PHE A 25 0.13 -6.80 5.20
N LEU A 26 1.21 -7.48 5.58
CA LEU A 26 2.03 -8.28 4.66
C LEU A 26 1.27 -9.52 4.19
N GLU A 27 0.61 -10.23 5.11
CA GLU A 27 -0.23 -11.38 4.80
C GLU A 27 -1.38 -11.00 3.86
N GLY A 28 -2.00 -9.85 4.09
CA GLY A 28 -3.04 -9.32 3.19
C GLY A 28 -2.57 -9.17 1.75
N HIS A 29 -1.31 -8.77 1.52
CA HIS A 29 -0.74 -8.70 0.17
C HIS A 29 -0.51 -10.08 -0.43
N ILE A 30 0.03 -11.02 0.34
CA ILE A 30 0.25 -12.40 -0.12
C ILE A 30 -1.07 -13.01 -0.57
N GLU A 31 -2.11 -12.93 0.26
CA GLU A 31 -3.45 -13.42 -0.06
C GLU A 31 -4.06 -12.71 -1.28
N ALA A 32 -3.82 -11.41 -1.44
CA ALA A 32 -4.29 -10.67 -2.61
C ALA A 32 -3.56 -11.11 -3.89
N PHE A 33 -2.24 -11.26 -3.84
CA PHE A 33 -1.42 -11.72 -4.98
C PHE A 33 -1.81 -13.13 -5.42
N THR A 34 -2.02 -14.04 -4.46
CA THR A 34 -2.54 -15.39 -4.73
C THR A 34 -3.93 -15.33 -5.36
N ALA A 35 -4.84 -14.50 -4.85
CA ALA A 35 -6.21 -14.39 -5.38
C ALA A 35 -6.31 -13.73 -6.77
N ILE A 36 -5.33 -12.91 -7.17
CA ILE A 36 -5.24 -12.37 -8.53
C ILE A 36 -4.40 -13.26 -9.45
N GLY A 37 -3.69 -14.26 -8.91
CA GLY A 37 -2.84 -15.17 -9.68
C GLY A 37 -1.53 -14.54 -10.17
N GLY A 38 -1.06 -13.49 -9.50
CA GLY A 38 0.13 -12.75 -9.93
C GLY A 38 0.42 -11.52 -9.10
N ILE A 39 1.44 -10.76 -9.52
CA ILE A 39 1.88 -9.55 -8.86
C ILE A 39 1.67 -8.38 -9.84
N PRO A 40 1.10 -7.24 -9.41
CA PRO A 40 0.95 -6.09 -10.29
C PRO A 40 2.32 -5.56 -10.72
N THR A 41 2.47 -5.32 -12.02
CA THR A 41 3.77 -5.00 -12.64
C THR A 41 4.13 -3.52 -12.66
N ARG A 42 3.18 -2.61 -12.40
CA ARG A 42 3.40 -1.17 -12.52
C ARG A 42 3.70 -0.53 -11.16
N HIS A 43 2.67 -0.03 -10.49
CA HIS A 43 2.79 0.56 -9.16
C HIS A 43 1.59 0.20 -8.30
N ILE A 44 1.86 -0.07 -7.02
CA ILE A 44 0.84 -0.19 -5.99
C ILE A 44 0.82 1.12 -5.20
N ARG A 45 -0.28 1.84 -5.33
CA ARG A 45 -0.56 3.10 -4.64
C ARG A 45 -1.09 2.85 -3.24
N TYR A 46 -0.53 3.56 -2.27
CA TYR A 46 -0.98 3.54 -0.88
C TYR A 46 -1.31 4.96 -0.41
N ASP A 47 -2.54 5.14 0.08
CA ASP A 47 -3.04 6.44 0.51
C ASP A 47 -2.59 6.84 1.92
N ASN A 48 -2.37 5.87 2.82
CA ASN A 48 -2.03 6.16 4.21
C ASN A 48 -1.28 4.98 4.84
N LEU A 49 0.04 5.05 4.88
CA LEU A 49 0.88 3.89 5.18
C LEU A 49 1.63 4.01 6.51
N THR A 50 0.93 4.36 7.59
CA THR A 50 1.50 4.27 8.94
C THR A 50 1.95 2.84 9.29
N SER A 51 1.39 1.81 8.64
CA SER A 51 1.72 0.40 8.88
C SER A 51 2.99 -0.09 8.18
N ALA A 52 3.50 0.60 7.16
CA ALA A 52 4.77 0.25 6.50
C ALA A 52 5.84 1.35 6.59
N VAL A 53 5.50 2.51 7.15
CA VAL A 53 6.43 3.56 7.53
C VAL A 53 6.75 3.40 9.02
N ALA A 54 8.03 3.18 9.34
CA ALA A 54 8.48 2.99 10.72
C ALA A 54 8.48 4.32 11.51
N SER A 55 8.72 5.46 10.85
CA SER A 55 8.59 6.79 11.44
C SER A 55 8.38 7.88 10.38
N VAL A 56 7.55 8.88 10.69
CA VAL A 56 7.48 10.14 9.95
C VAL A 56 8.32 11.15 10.72
N LEU A 57 9.54 11.41 10.24
CA LEU A 57 10.34 12.52 10.75
C LEU A 57 9.67 13.83 10.30
N HIS A 58 9.12 14.57 11.26
CA HIS A 58 8.50 15.87 11.04
C HIS A 58 9.60 16.93 10.89
N GLY A 59 10.21 17.02 9.71
CA GLY A 59 11.11 18.11 9.29
C GLY A 59 10.46 18.95 8.20
N THR A 60 10.50 20.27 8.33
CA THR A 60 9.73 21.28 7.57
C THR A 60 10.07 21.44 6.09
N THR A 61 11.09 20.75 5.56
CA THR A 61 11.53 20.91 4.15
C THR A 61 11.78 19.59 3.41
N ASP A 62 11.93 18.47 4.10
CA ASP A 62 12.10 17.15 3.46
C ASP A 62 11.57 16.08 4.42
N ARG A 63 10.36 15.57 4.14
CA ARG A 63 9.76 14.45 4.89
C ARG A 63 10.37 13.13 4.40
N ARG A 64 11.65 12.91 4.68
CA ARG A 64 12.32 11.62 4.51
C ARG A 64 11.60 10.58 5.38
N ARG A 65 10.75 9.76 4.76
CA ARG A 65 10.02 8.67 5.42
C ARG A 65 10.97 7.49 5.57
N THR A 66 11.17 7.01 6.80
CA THR A 66 11.92 5.77 7.02
C THR A 66 10.95 4.60 6.86
N GLU A 67 11.10 3.87 5.75
CA GLU A 67 10.35 2.64 5.52
C GLU A 67 10.79 1.55 6.49
N ASN A 68 9.87 0.69 6.91
CA ASN A 68 10.21 -0.47 7.74
C ASN A 68 11.03 -1.48 6.91
N GLN A 69 12.11 -2.01 7.47
CA GLN A 69 13.00 -2.95 6.77
C GLN A 69 12.27 -4.21 6.26
N ARG A 70 11.27 -4.73 7.01
CA ARG A 70 10.44 -5.84 6.55
C ARG A 70 9.62 -5.49 5.31
N TRP A 71 9.19 -4.23 5.19
CA TRP A 71 8.47 -3.74 4.01
C TRP A 71 9.39 -3.63 2.79
N ILE A 72 10.60 -3.09 2.97
CA ILE A 72 11.61 -3.02 1.90
C ILE A 72 11.92 -4.42 1.37
N LEU A 73 12.16 -5.38 2.27
CA LEU A 73 12.41 -6.79 1.90
C LEU A 73 11.22 -7.40 1.16
N PHE A 74 10.00 -7.16 1.63
CA PHE A 74 8.78 -7.64 0.99
C PHE A 74 8.66 -7.12 -0.45
N ARG A 75 8.86 -5.82 -0.66
CA ARG A 75 8.81 -5.23 -2.01
C ARG A 75 9.89 -5.79 -2.93
N SER A 76 11.09 -5.98 -2.42
CA SER A 76 12.20 -6.59 -3.16
C SER A 76 11.90 -8.04 -3.54
N HIS A 77 11.33 -8.82 -2.62
CA HIS A 77 10.98 -10.22 -2.86
C HIS A 77 9.90 -10.40 -3.96
N PHE A 78 8.86 -9.57 -3.92
CA PHE A 78 7.78 -9.63 -4.92
C PHE A 78 8.04 -8.76 -6.16
N GLY A 79 9.06 -7.91 -6.16
CA GLY A 79 9.46 -7.12 -7.32
C GLY A 79 8.45 -6.05 -7.74
N PHE A 80 7.81 -5.35 -6.80
CA PHE A 80 6.87 -4.26 -7.12
C PHE A 80 7.29 -2.90 -6.52
N ASP A 81 6.89 -1.84 -7.22
CA ASP A 81 7.09 -0.47 -6.76
C ASP A 81 5.89 0.05 -5.95
N ALA A 82 6.18 0.60 -4.78
CA ALA A 82 5.19 1.24 -3.93
C ALA A 82 5.18 2.75 -4.16
N PHE A 83 4.00 3.28 -4.52
CA PHE A 83 3.77 4.71 -4.71
C PHE A 83 2.96 5.27 -3.54
N TYR A 84 3.51 6.25 -2.84
CA TYR A 84 2.84 6.84 -1.67
C TYR A 84 2.24 8.20 -2.02
N CYS A 85 0.97 8.38 -1.70
CA CYS A 85 0.36 9.69 -1.86
C CYS A 85 0.92 10.71 -0.84
N GLN A 86 1.17 11.92 -1.34
CA GLN A 86 1.46 13.09 -0.52
C GLN A 86 0.14 13.58 0.12
N PRO A 87 0.08 13.77 1.45
CA PRO A 87 -1.09 14.39 2.08
C PRO A 87 -1.08 15.91 1.80
N GLY A 88 -2.12 16.41 1.13
CA GLY A 88 -2.29 17.85 0.86
C GLY A 88 -3.43 18.14 -0.13
N ILE A 89 -3.86 19.40 -0.21
CA ILE A 89 -4.96 19.88 -1.08
C ILE A 89 -4.70 19.57 -2.58
N ALA A 90 -3.43 19.49 -3.00
CA ALA A 90 -3.04 19.05 -4.35
C ALA A 90 -3.33 17.56 -4.64
N GLY A 91 -3.57 16.72 -3.61
CA GLY A 91 -3.95 15.30 -3.74
C GLY A 91 -5.41 15.02 -3.33
N ALA A 92 -6.21 16.06 -3.09
CA ALA A 92 -7.58 15.93 -2.59
C ALA A 92 -8.57 15.43 -3.66
N HIS A 93 -8.24 15.56 -4.95
CA HIS A 93 -9.15 15.26 -6.07
C HIS A 93 -9.36 13.75 -6.36
N GLU A 94 -8.88 12.84 -5.50
CA GLU A 94 -9.07 11.37 -5.68
C GLU A 94 -9.52 10.62 -4.41
N ARG A 95 -9.79 11.32 -3.31
CA ARG A 95 -10.11 10.67 -2.04
C ARG A 95 -11.58 10.30 -1.93
N ARG A 96 -11.94 9.08 -2.34
CA ARG A 96 -13.08 8.37 -1.71
C ARG A 96 -12.57 7.64 -0.46
N SER A 97 -12.83 8.25 0.70
CA SER A 97 -12.61 7.78 2.08
C SER A 97 -12.45 6.25 2.22
N GLY A 98 -11.32 5.81 2.79
CA GLY A 98 -11.02 4.42 3.12
C GLY A 98 -9.55 4.09 2.86
N ARG A 99 -8.87 3.48 3.84
CA ARG A 99 -7.49 2.96 3.69
C ARG A 99 -7.47 1.90 2.58
N ARG A 100 -7.18 2.30 1.35
CA ARG A 100 -7.20 1.43 0.17
C ARG A 100 -5.81 1.40 -0.45
N SER A 101 -5.35 0.20 -0.78
CA SER A 101 -4.24 0.03 -1.71
C SER A 101 -4.81 -0.15 -3.12
N ARG A 102 -4.33 0.63 -4.09
CA ARG A 102 -4.73 0.54 -5.50
C ARG A 102 -3.56 0.09 -6.35
N ALA A 103 -3.68 -0.99 -7.10
CA ALA A 103 -2.65 -1.39 -8.05
C ALA A 103 -3.10 -1.10 -9.49
N PHE A 104 -2.17 -0.59 -10.29
CA PHE A 104 -2.37 -0.36 -11.72
C PHE A 104 -1.69 -1.48 -12.51
N PRO A 105 -2.38 -2.16 -13.46
CA PRO A 105 -1.70 -2.97 -14.46
C PRO A 105 -1.11 -2.11 -15.59
N ALA A 106 -0.32 -2.75 -16.45
CA ALA A 106 0.38 -2.16 -17.59
C ALA A 106 -0.50 -1.26 -18.47
#